data_AF-A0A8S3FR81-F1
#
_entry.id   AF-A0A8S3FR81-F1
#
_cell.length_a   1.000
_cell.length_b   1.000
_cell.length_c   1.000
_cell.angle_alpha   90.00
_cell.angle_beta   90.00
_cell.angle_gamma   90.00
#
_symmetry.space_group_name_H-M   'P 1'
#
loop_
_entity.id
_entity.type
_entity.pdbx_description
1 polymer ?
#
loop_
_entity_poly.entity_id
_entity_poly.type
_entity_poly.pdbx_seq_one_letter_code
_entity_poly.pdbx_strand_id
1 'polypeptide(L)' 'MKGGLSSRQKTVRTLAIQQRLNTLYLRHEKGDITDSELFEGLSYVVAKNMVS' A
#
# COMPACT_ATOMS: atom_id res chain seq x y z
N MET A 1 2.17 -23.22 16.03
CA MET A 1 1.02 -22.30 16.15
C MET A 1 1.25 -21.15 15.17
N LYS A 2 0.37 -20.95 14.17
CA LYS A 2 0.46 -19.77 13.27
C LYS A 2 0.10 -18.54 14.09
N GLY A 3 1.09 -17.74 14.50
CA GLY A 3 0.87 -16.51 15.26
C GLY A 3 0.19 -15.46 14.40
N GLY A 4 -1.12 -15.28 14.56
CA GLY A 4 -1.85 -14.20 13.90
C GLY A 4 -1.41 -12.84 14.46
N LEU A 5 -1.38 -11.82 13.59
CA LEU A 5 -1.08 -10.45 13.99
C LEU A 5 -2.04 -9.97 15.08
N SER A 6 -1.49 -9.35 16.13
CA SER A 6 -2.28 -8.64 17.12
C SER A 6 -3.09 -7.52 16.47
N SER A 7 -4.20 -7.10 17.10
CA SER A 7 -5.04 -6.02 16.59
C SER A 7 -4.26 -4.73 16.34
N ARG A 8 -3.30 -4.39 17.21
CA ARG A 8 -2.39 -3.25 17.04
C ARG A 8 -1.55 -3.37 15.77
N GLN A 9 -0.97 -4.54 15.52
CA GLN A 9 -0.18 -4.78 14.32
C GLN A 9 -1.03 -4.69 13.05
N LYS A 10 -2.29 -5.15 13.09
CA LYS A 10 -3.24 -4.99 11.97
C LYS A 10 -3.52 -3.51 11.70
N THR A 11 -3.82 -2.71 12.73
CA THR A 11 -4.08 -1.27 12.57
C THR A 11 -2.88 -0.52 11.98
N VAL A 12 -1.67 -0.78 12.50
CA VAL A 12 -0.44 -0.16 11.98
C VAL A 12 -0.21 -0.54 10.52
N ARG A 13 -0.44 -1.82 10.16
CA ARG A 13 -0.34 -2.28 8.77
C ARG A 13 -1.34 -1.57 7.86
N THR A 14 -2.60 -1.44 8.28
CA THR A 14 -3.62 -0.72 7.51
C THR A 14 -3.25 0.74 7.27
N LEU A 15 -2.77 1.44 8.30
CA LEU A 15 -2.33 2.84 8.18
C LEU A 15 -1.15 2.99 7.21
N ALA A 16 -0.17 2.08 7.28
CA ALA A 16 0.96 2.11 6.36
C ALA A 16 0.55 1.86 4.90
N ILE A 17 -0.45 0.99 4.65
CA ILE A 17 -1.01 0.78 3.31
C ILE A 17 -1.69 2.05 2.81
N GLN A 18 -2.56 2.65 3.62
CA GLN A 18 -3.26 3.89 3.25
C GLN A 18 -2.30 5.03 2.91
N GLN A 19 -1.24 5.20 3.70
CA GLN A 19 -0.21 6.23 3.43
C GLN A 19 0.49 6.01 2.08
N ARG A 20 0.81 4.75 1.73
CA ARG A 20 1.44 4.43 0.44
C ARG A 20 0.49 4.68 -0.74
N LEU A 21 -0.77 4.29 -0.61
CA LEU A 21 -1.79 4.53 -1.64
C LEU A 21 -2.00 6.04 -1.87
N ASN A 22 -2.13 6.82 -0.80
CA ASN A 22 -2.27 8.28 -0.90
C ASN A 22 -1.04 8.92 -1.56
N THR A 23 0.16 8.44 -1.26
CA THR A 23 1.39 8.95 -1.88
C THR A 23 1.40 8.73 -3.38
N LEU A 24 1.01 7.53 -3.84
CA LEU A 24 0.93 7.22 -5.27
C LEU A 24 -0.09 8.13 -5.97
N TYR A 25 -1.27 8.30 -5.37
CA TYR A 25 -2.31 9.16 -5.92
C TYR A 25 -1.87 10.63 -6.02
N LEU A 26 -1.26 11.18 -4.95
CA LEU A 26 -0.76 12.56 -4.96
C LEU A 26 0.36 12.80 -5.98
N ARG A 27 1.24 11.81 -6.19
CA ARG A 27 2.28 11.89 -7.22
C ARG A 27 1.67 11.87 -8.62
N HIS A 28 0.65 11.06 -8.83
CA HIS A 28 -0.07 11.01 -10.09
C HIS A 28 -0.82 12.32 -10.39
N GLU A 29 -1.55 12.87 -9.41
CA GLU A 29 -2.24 14.16 -9.57
C GLU A 29 -1.28 15.33 -9.88
N LYS A 30 -0.04 15.25 -9.39
CA LYS A 30 1.02 16.23 -9.69
C LYS A 30 1.67 16.02 -11.07
N GLY A 31 1.39 14.91 -11.75
CA GLY A 31 2.07 14.52 -12.97
C GLY A 31 3.50 14.00 -12.75
N ASP A 32 3.87 13.66 -11.51
CA ASP A 32 5.19 13.11 -11.17
C ASP A 32 5.35 11.65 -11.65
N ILE A 33 4.23 10.96 -11.88
CA ILE A 33 4.16 9.58 -12.38
C ILE A 33 3.03 9.43 -13.39
N THR A 34 3.21 8.50 -14.32
CA THR A 34 2.22 8.11 -15.34
C THR A 34 1.15 7.18 -14.78
N ASP A 35 0.06 6.97 -15.54
CA ASP A 35 -0.97 5.98 -15.23
C ASP A 35 -0.39 4.56 -15.08
N SER A 36 0.60 4.20 -15.90
CA SER A 36 1.27 2.89 -15.85
C SER A 36 2.05 2.71 -14.55
N GLU A 37 2.83 3.73 -14.16
CA GLU A 37 3.59 3.71 -12.91
C GLU A 37 2.67 3.71 -11.67
N LEU A 38 1.52 4.40 -11.75
CA LEU A 38 0.49 4.32 -10.71
C LEU A 38 -0.04 2.88 -10.60
N PHE A 39 -0.40 2.25 -11.72
CA PHE A 39 -0.92 0.88 -11.74
C PHE A 39 0.08 -0.15 -11.19
N GLU A 40 1.35 -0.05 -11.60
CA GLU A 40 2.43 -0.89 -11.07
C GLU A 40 2.63 -0.69 -9.57
N GLY A 41 2.64 0.57 -9.11
CA GLY A 41 2.76 0.92 -7.70
C GLY A 41 1.62 0.35 -6.85
N LEU A 42 0.38 0.46 -7.32
CA LEU A 42 -0.80 -0.11 -6.67
C LEU A 42 -0.70 -1.64 -6.59
N SER A 43 -0.32 -2.27 -7.70
CA SER A 43 -0.16 -3.74 -7.78
C SER A 43 0.90 -4.24 -6.80
N TYR A 44 2.02 -3.53 -6.69
CA TYR A 44 3.08 -3.84 -5.73
C TYR A 44 2.60 -3.71 -4.27
N VAL A 45 1.89 -2.62 -3.94
CA VAL A 45 1.35 -2.41 -2.59
C VAL A 45 0.39 -3.54 -2.21
N VAL A 46 -0.51 -3.96 -3.11
CA VAL A 46 -1.43 -5.07 -2.86
C VAL A 46 -0.66 -6.38 -2.69
N ALA A 47 0.22 -6.74 -3.63
CA ALA A 47 0.98 -7.99 -3.59
C ALA A 47 1.78 -8.15 -2.30
N LYS A 48 2.50 -7.11 -1.86
CA LYS A 48 3.26 -7.15 -0.59
C LYS A 48 2.38 -7.29 0.64
N ASN A 49 1.10 -6.95 0.55
CA ASN A 49 0.15 -7.06 1.64
C ASN A 49 -0.79 -8.27 1.55
N MET A 50 -0.72 -9.09 0.50
CA MET A 50 -1.41 -10.39 0.46
C MET A 50 -0.55 -11.54 0.99
N VAL A 51 0.78 -11.38 1.01
CA VAL A 51 1.75 -12.45 1.36
C VAL A 51 1.95 -12.59 2.89
N SER A 52 1.17 -11.89 3.72
CA SER A 52 1.38 -11.87 5.18
C SER A 52 0.10 -11.97 5.99
#